data_AF-A0A1M5M990-F1
#
_entry.id   AF-A0A1M5M990-F1
#
_cell.length_a   1.000
_cell.length_b   1.000
_cell.length_c   1.000
_cell.angle_alpha   90.00
_cell.angle_beta   90.00
_cell.angle_gamma   90.00
#
_symmetry.space_group_name_H-M   'P 1'
#
loop_
_entity.id
_entity.type
_entity.pdbx_description
1 polymer ?
#
loop_
_entity_poly.entity_id
_entity_poly.type
_entity_poly.pdbx_seq_one_letter_code
_entity_poly.pdbx_strand_id
1 'polypeptide(L)'
;MVGANEQSIFQLEAMIEVCNLEEIRIYDLDLGKAKKLENIMKKRLKPYSVKVTRVYTVDESLKDADVIVIEDSPQKWRFNINKVKKGSTIIHTGYIDKSESITYDKVSKIYFNSKETIPRKSRLNLGPNISGEIGSVLLGKIAGRENDDEIIVYESINMGLLDLMTARAVYVRAKQEGVGDKWDDLGNTSRHLS
;
A
#
# COMPACT_ATOMS: atom_id res chain seq x y z
N MET A 1 -0.07 -7.63 6.51
CA MET A 1 -1.27 -6.83 6.16
C MET A 1 -2.02 -6.53 7.44
N VAL A 2 -2.11 -5.24 7.78
CA VAL A 2 -2.82 -4.72 8.95
C VAL A 2 -3.99 -3.90 8.43
N GLY A 3 -5.21 -4.42 8.64
CA GLY A 3 -6.42 -4.01 7.93
C GLY A 3 -6.86 -5.08 6.92
N ALA A 4 -8.16 -5.34 6.85
CA ALA A 4 -8.76 -6.28 5.91
C ALA A 4 -9.99 -5.68 5.22
N ASN A 5 -9.81 -4.49 4.62
CA ASN A 5 -10.83 -3.84 3.82
C ASN A 5 -10.86 -4.39 2.37
N GLU A 6 -11.67 -3.78 1.50
CA GLU A 6 -11.79 -4.22 0.11
C GLU A 6 -10.52 -3.96 -0.73
N GLN A 7 -9.76 -2.93 -0.39
CA GLN A 7 -8.49 -2.58 -1.03
C GLN A 7 -7.40 -3.61 -0.71
N SER A 8 -7.47 -4.29 0.44
CA SER A 8 -6.46 -5.28 0.86
C SER A 8 -6.27 -6.40 -0.15
N ILE A 9 -7.33 -6.75 -0.88
CA ILE A 9 -7.29 -7.76 -1.93
C ILE A 9 -6.28 -7.33 -3.00
N PHE A 10 -6.43 -6.12 -3.53
CA PHE A 10 -5.57 -5.58 -4.58
C PHE A 10 -4.16 -5.27 -4.09
N GLN A 11 -4.03 -4.81 -2.84
CA GLN A 11 -2.72 -4.60 -2.22
C GLN A 11 -1.94 -5.91 -2.12
N LEU A 12 -2.57 -6.98 -1.66
CA LEU A 12 -1.92 -8.31 -1.56
C LEU A 12 -1.61 -8.91 -2.93
N GLU A 13 -2.47 -8.73 -3.93
CA GLU A 13 -2.20 -9.13 -5.32
C GLU A 13 -0.98 -8.37 -5.88
N ALA A 14 -0.93 -7.05 -5.68
CA ALA A 14 0.21 -6.24 -6.11
C ALA A 14 1.51 -6.67 -5.41
N MET A 15 1.46 -6.95 -4.10
CA MET A 15 2.65 -7.40 -3.36
C MET A 15 3.15 -8.76 -3.83
N ILE A 16 2.27 -9.70 -4.17
CA ILE A 16 2.69 -11.00 -4.73
C ILE A 16 3.35 -10.85 -6.10
N GLU A 17 2.91 -9.88 -6.91
CA GLU A 17 3.50 -9.63 -8.22
C GLU A 17 4.91 -9.04 -8.12
N VAL A 18 5.14 -8.15 -7.14
CA VAL A 18 6.41 -7.41 -7.02
C VAL A 18 7.35 -7.93 -5.94
N CYS A 19 6.90 -8.85 -5.08
CA CYS A 19 7.69 -9.44 -4.00
C CYS A 19 7.63 -10.97 -4.04
N ASN A 20 8.77 -11.62 -3.79
CA ASN A 20 8.82 -13.06 -3.59
C ASN A 20 8.41 -13.42 -2.14
N LEU A 21 7.11 -13.62 -1.91
CA LEU A 21 6.57 -13.84 -0.56
C LEU A 21 6.37 -15.32 -0.24
N GLU A 22 6.88 -15.75 0.92
CA GLU A 22 6.64 -17.10 1.46
C GLU A 22 5.38 -17.17 2.34
N GLU A 23 5.08 -16.09 3.07
CA GLU A 23 3.94 -16.00 3.98
C GLU A 23 3.27 -14.61 3.94
N ILE A 24 1.95 -14.61 4.04
CA ILE A 24 1.11 -13.43 4.26
C ILE A 24 0.36 -13.61 5.58
N ARG A 25 0.55 -12.66 6.49
CA ARG A 25 -0.21 -12.55 7.75
C ARG A 25 -1.20 -11.40 7.66
N ILE A 26 -2.46 -11.70 7.97
CA ILE A 26 -3.59 -10.76 7.91
C ILE A 26 -4.09 -10.51 9.34
N TYR A 27 -4.12 -9.25 9.73
CA TYR A 27 -4.70 -8.81 11.00
C TYR A 27 -5.78 -7.76 10.74
N ASP A 28 -6.91 -7.87 11.44
CA ASP A 28 -7.93 -6.81 11.55
C ASP A 28 -8.53 -6.86 12.96
N LEU A 29 -9.02 -5.71 13.46
CA LEU A 29 -9.72 -5.61 14.74
C LEU A 29 -11.03 -6.41 14.69
N ASP A 30 -11.63 -6.49 13.51
CA ASP A 30 -12.73 -7.38 13.20
C ASP A 30 -12.21 -8.70 12.63
N LEU A 31 -12.18 -9.73 13.49
CA LEU A 31 -11.75 -11.09 13.11
C LEU A 31 -12.57 -11.67 11.95
N GLY A 32 -13.82 -11.24 11.78
CA GLY A 32 -14.67 -11.63 10.66
C GLY A 32 -14.12 -11.11 9.33
N LYS A 33 -13.64 -9.86 9.29
CA LYS A 33 -12.99 -9.28 8.11
C LYS A 33 -11.68 -9.99 7.78
N ALA A 34 -10.82 -10.19 8.78
CA ALA A 34 -9.56 -10.91 8.59
C ALA A 34 -9.80 -12.34 8.04
N LYS A 35 -10.78 -13.06 8.59
CA LYS A 35 -11.17 -14.40 8.10
C LYS A 35 -11.73 -14.37 6.67
N LYS A 36 -12.56 -13.37 6.34
CA LYS A 36 -13.10 -13.20 4.99
C LYS A 36 -11.97 -12.97 3.99
N LEU A 37 -11.05 -12.06 4.28
CA LEU A 37 -9.90 -11.77 3.42
C LEU A 37 -8.99 -12.99 3.28
N GLU A 38 -8.65 -13.67 4.38
CA GLU A 38 -7.86 -14.91 4.35
C GLU A 38 -8.46 -15.93 3.38
N ASN A 39 -9.77 -16.17 3.45
CA ASN A 39 -10.46 -17.11 2.57
C ASN A 39 -10.45 -16.70 1.10
N ILE A 40 -10.60 -15.39 0.82
CA ILE A 40 -10.52 -14.86 -0.55
C ILE A 40 -9.10 -15.06 -1.08
N MET A 41 -8.08 -14.66 -0.32
CA MET A 41 -6.70 -14.68 -0.78
C MET A 41 -6.13 -16.10 -0.89
N LYS A 42 -6.53 -17.05 -0.02
CA LYS A 42 -6.18 -18.46 -0.21
C LYS A 42 -6.66 -19.03 -1.55
N LYS A 43 -7.80 -18.55 -2.06
CA LYS A 43 -8.33 -18.97 -3.37
C LYS A 43 -7.59 -18.28 -4.51
N ARG A 44 -7.48 -16.95 -4.44
CA ARG A 44 -6.87 -16.14 -5.51
C ARG A 44 -5.38 -16.39 -5.66
N LEU A 45 -4.68 -16.57 -4.54
CA LEU A 45 -3.24 -16.78 -4.52
C LEU A 45 -2.84 -18.25 -4.60
N LYS A 46 -3.77 -19.18 -4.79
CA LYS A 46 -3.48 -20.62 -4.94
C LYS A 46 -2.36 -20.94 -5.96
N PRO A 47 -2.23 -20.23 -7.10
CA PRO A 47 -1.12 -20.45 -8.04
C PRO A 47 0.26 -20.10 -7.48
N TYR A 48 0.30 -19.22 -6.48
CA TYR A 48 1.51 -18.77 -5.81
C TYR A 48 1.68 -19.63 -4.56
N SER A 49 2.84 -20.26 -4.36
CA SER A 49 3.08 -21.15 -3.21
C SER A 49 3.28 -20.38 -1.88
N VAL A 50 2.43 -19.37 -1.64
CA VAL A 50 2.44 -18.49 -0.48
C VAL A 50 1.47 -18.98 0.58
N LYS A 51 1.93 -19.00 1.83
CA LYS A 51 1.08 -19.34 2.97
C LYS A 51 0.28 -18.11 3.42
N VAL A 52 -1.03 -18.16 3.30
CA VAL A 52 -1.91 -17.07 3.78
C VAL A 52 -2.55 -17.46 5.11
N THR A 53 -2.35 -16.66 6.15
CA THR A 53 -2.94 -16.89 7.47
C THR A 53 -3.47 -15.61 8.10
N ARG A 54 -4.54 -15.73 8.88
CA ARG A 54 -4.96 -14.67 9.80
C ARG A 54 -4.22 -14.80 11.14
N VAL A 55 -3.95 -13.68 11.77
CA VAL A 55 -3.36 -13.58 13.12
C VAL A 55 -4.28 -12.77 14.03
N TYR A 56 -4.06 -12.84 15.35
CA TYR A 56 -5.02 -12.34 16.33
C TYR A 56 -4.58 -11.05 17.01
N THR A 57 -3.33 -10.65 16.82
CA THR A 57 -2.79 -9.39 17.32
C THR A 57 -2.00 -8.65 16.25
N VAL A 58 -1.90 -7.33 16.38
CA VAL A 58 -1.04 -6.53 15.50
C VAL A 58 0.41 -7.03 15.59
N ASP A 59 0.90 -7.35 16.79
CA ASP A 59 2.28 -7.79 17.00
C ASP A 59 2.63 -9.07 16.24
N GLU A 60 1.73 -10.05 16.19
CA GLU A 60 1.91 -11.28 15.40
C GLU A 60 2.06 -10.98 13.89
N SER A 61 1.38 -9.93 13.41
CA SER A 61 1.49 -9.50 12.01
C SER A 61 2.82 -8.79 11.70
N LEU A 62 3.47 -8.20 12.72
CA LEU A 62 4.73 -7.45 12.57
C LEU A 62 5.98 -8.34 12.73
N LYS A 63 5.87 -9.38 13.56
CA LYS A 63 7.01 -10.23 13.94
C LYS A 63 7.72 -10.78 12.70
N ASP A 64 9.00 -10.46 12.54
CA ASP A 64 9.86 -10.94 11.44
C ASP A 64 9.35 -10.61 10.02
N ALA A 65 8.41 -9.66 9.87
CA ALA A 65 7.85 -9.31 8.57
C ALA A 65 8.79 -8.38 7.77
N ASP A 66 9.09 -8.74 6.51
CA ASP A 66 9.92 -7.92 5.62
C ASP A 66 9.14 -6.78 4.97
N VAL A 67 7.86 -7.00 4.66
CA VAL A 67 6.96 -5.99 4.10
C VAL A 67 5.68 -5.91 4.93
N ILE A 68 5.34 -4.70 5.38
CA ILE A 68 4.19 -4.44 6.24
C ILE A 68 3.29 -3.43 5.54
N VAL A 69 2.14 -3.87 5.05
CA VAL A 69 1.09 -2.97 4.56
C VAL A 69 0.15 -2.64 5.71
N ILE A 70 -0.07 -1.35 5.96
CA ILE A 70 -1.01 -0.82 6.96
C ILE A 70 -2.09 -0.04 6.21
N GLU A 71 -3.34 -0.40 6.45
CA GLU A 71 -4.50 0.32 5.96
C GLU A 71 -5.14 1.09 7.11
N ASP A 72 -5.61 2.32 6.87
CA ASP A 72 -6.12 3.21 7.92
C ASP A 72 -5.03 3.65 8.93
N SER A 73 -5.42 4.44 9.93
CA SER A 73 -4.52 5.02 10.94
C SER A 73 -3.70 3.98 11.72
N PRO A 74 -2.36 4.07 11.79
CA PRO A 74 -1.57 3.17 12.62
C PRO A 74 -1.87 3.32 14.13
N GLN A 75 -2.42 4.45 14.58
CA GLN A 75 -2.88 4.61 15.97
C GLN A 75 -4.06 3.71 16.29
N LYS A 76 -5.04 3.61 15.37
CA LYS A 76 -6.18 2.71 15.51
C LYS A 76 -5.70 1.26 15.73
N TRP A 77 -4.64 0.86 15.04
CA TRP A 77 -4.05 -0.46 15.13
C TRP A 77 -3.16 -0.67 16.35
N ARG A 78 -2.92 0.37 17.15
CA ARG A 78 -1.90 0.39 18.22
C ARG A 78 -0.54 -0.08 17.70
N PHE A 79 -0.22 0.31 16.48
CA PHE A 79 1.00 -0.07 15.80
C PHE A 79 2.22 0.43 16.59
N ASN A 80 3.21 -0.45 16.76
CA ASN A 80 4.43 -0.12 17.49
C ASN A 80 5.65 -0.38 16.61
N ILE A 81 6.26 0.70 16.12
CA ILE A 81 7.46 0.65 15.27
C ILE A 81 8.62 -0.11 15.92
N ASN A 82 8.68 -0.18 17.26
CA ASN A 82 9.75 -0.88 17.97
C ASN A 82 9.75 -2.39 17.78
N LYS A 83 8.63 -2.96 17.31
CA LYS A 83 8.47 -4.40 17.04
C LYS A 83 8.73 -4.76 15.59
N VAL A 84 9.01 -3.77 14.74
CA VAL A 84 9.35 -3.97 13.34
C VAL A 84 10.81 -4.41 13.24
N LYS A 85 11.05 -5.42 12.40
CA LYS A 85 12.37 -5.97 12.10
C LYS A 85 13.22 -4.93 11.36
N LYS A 86 14.53 -4.94 11.59
CA LYS A 86 15.47 -4.20 10.73
C LYS A 86 15.35 -4.68 9.28
N GLY A 87 15.53 -3.77 8.33
CA GLY A 87 15.38 -4.08 6.92
C GLY A 87 13.93 -4.07 6.40
N SER A 88 12.93 -3.97 7.28
CA SER A 88 11.53 -3.98 6.85
C SER A 88 11.16 -2.75 6.02
N THR A 89 10.20 -2.93 5.12
CA THR A 89 9.52 -1.86 4.40
C THR A 89 8.07 -1.77 4.84
N ILE A 90 7.65 -0.61 5.30
CA ILE A 90 6.29 -0.32 5.70
C ILE A 90 5.63 0.50 4.60
N ILE A 91 4.49 0.04 4.11
CA ILE A 91 3.66 0.75 3.14
C ILE A 91 2.39 1.16 3.86
N HIS A 92 2.21 2.46 4.06
CA HIS A 92 1.02 2.99 4.67
C HIS A 92 0.12 3.59 3.58
N THR A 93 -1.05 3.01 3.40
CA THR A 93 -2.06 3.43 2.40
C THR A 93 -3.31 4.02 3.05
N GLY A 94 -3.27 4.19 4.38
CA GLY A 94 -4.35 4.74 5.18
C GLY A 94 -4.34 6.27 5.22
N TYR A 95 -5.42 6.80 5.78
CA TYR A 95 -5.48 8.21 6.14
C TYR A 95 -4.65 8.45 7.41
N ILE A 96 -3.73 9.43 7.38
CA ILE A 96 -3.06 9.93 8.58
C ILE A 96 -3.90 11.07 9.16
N ASP A 97 -4.49 10.86 10.34
CA ASP A 97 -5.14 11.94 11.06
C ASP A 97 -4.10 12.98 11.55
N LYS A 98 -4.46 14.26 11.53
CA LYS A 98 -3.59 15.36 11.99
C LYS A 98 -3.25 15.28 13.48
N SER A 99 -4.04 14.53 14.26
CA SER A 99 -3.83 14.24 15.68
C SER A 99 -2.96 13.01 15.93
N GLU A 100 -2.52 12.31 14.87
CA GLU A 100 -1.65 11.15 15.04
C GLU A 100 -0.27 11.53 15.54
N SER A 101 0.15 10.82 16.57
CA SER A 101 1.42 10.96 17.31
C SER A 101 2.37 9.79 17.09
N ILE A 102 2.19 9.00 16.02
CA ILE A 102 3.09 7.89 15.73
C ILE A 102 4.49 8.45 15.51
N THR A 103 5.42 7.99 16.34
CA THR A 103 6.81 8.42 16.28
C THR A 103 7.61 7.39 15.49
N TYR A 104 8.20 7.83 14.39
CA TYR A 104 9.00 7.01 13.49
C TYR A 104 10.50 7.04 13.84
N ASP A 105 10.85 7.10 15.12
CA ASP A 105 12.24 7.29 15.60
C ASP A 105 13.22 6.21 15.13
N LYS A 106 12.73 5.00 14.83
CA LYS A 106 13.53 3.88 14.30
C LYS A 106 13.55 3.81 12.77
N VAL A 107 12.75 4.62 12.10
CA VAL A 107 12.66 4.61 10.64
C VAL A 107 13.86 5.34 10.09
N SER A 108 14.60 4.67 9.21
CA SER A 108 15.77 5.23 8.56
C SER A 108 15.38 6.23 7.49
N LYS A 109 14.34 5.91 6.70
CA LYS A 109 13.90 6.74 5.57
C LYS A 109 12.38 6.74 5.41
N ILE A 110 11.83 7.93 5.19
CA ILE A 110 10.41 8.13 4.90
C ILE A 110 10.27 8.72 3.50
N TYR A 111 9.60 8.00 2.62
CA TYR A 111 9.22 8.46 1.29
C TYR A 111 7.72 8.69 1.20
N PHE A 112 7.32 9.52 0.25
CA PHE A 112 5.92 9.78 -0.05
C PHE A 112 5.72 10.01 -1.54
N ASN A 113 4.48 9.97 -2.00
CA ASN A 113 4.16 10.20 -3.40
C ASN A 113 4.39 11.66 -3.83
N SER A 114 3.87 12.62 -3.07
CA SER A 114 4.06 14.04 -3.30
C SER A 114 4.11 14.80 -1.99
N LYS A 115 4.99 15.79 -1.90
CA LYS A 115 5.11 16.61 -0.69
C LYS A 115 3.79 17.29 -0.46
N GLU A 116 3.23 17.88 -1.51
CA GLU A 116 2.02 18.71 -1.51
C GLU A 116 0.79 18.01 -0.93
N THR A 117 0.69 16.69 -1.06
CA THR A 117 -0.46 15.91 -0.59
C THR A 117 -0.43 15.66 0.93
N ILE A 118 0.74 15.72 1.56
CA ILE A 118 0.84 15.57 3.02
C ILE A 118 0.51 16.90 3.70
N PRO A 119 -0.49 16.95 4.60
CA PRO A 119 -0.76 18.14 5.40
C PRO A 119 0.48 18.58 6.17
N ARG A 120 0.77 19.90 6.19
CA ARG A 120 1.97 20.46 6.85
C ARG A 120 2.12 20.00 8.31
N LYS A 121 1.02 19.89 9.06
CA LYS A 121 1.04 19.39 10.45
C LYS A 121 1.45 17.93 10.53
N SER A 122 0.93 17.07 9.65
CA SER A 122 1.30 15.66 9.57
C SER A 122 2.78 15.49 9.20
N ARG A 123 3.34 16.33 8.31
CA ARG A 123 4.79 16.31 8.00
C ARG A 123 5.68 16.59 9.22
N LEU A 124 5.23 17.46 10.13
CA LEU A 124 6.00 17.75 11.35
C LEU A 124 5.99 16.56 12.32
N ASN A 125 4.94 15.73 12.29
CA ASN A 125 4.82 14.53 13.13
C ASN A 125 5.61 13.33 12.57
N LEU A 126 5.93 13.32 11.27
CA LEU A 126 6.76 12.28 10.65
C LEU A 126 8.25 12.34 11.07
N GLY A 127 8.67 13.42 11.73
CA GLY A 127 10.02 13.57 12.27
C GLY A 127 11.08 14.01 11.24
N PRO A 128 12.36 14.02 11.62
CA PRO A 128 13.45 14.53 10.77
C PRO A 128 13.82 13.59 9.61
N ASN A 129 13.38 12.32 9.64
CA ASN A 129 13.82 11.27 8.71
C ASN A 129 13.06 11.28 7.37
N ILE A 130 12.55 12.44 6.97
CA ILE A 130 11.91 12.63 5.68
C ILE A 130 12.96 12.64 4.58
N SER A 131 12.95 11.62 3.72
CA SER A 131 13.93 11.44 2.65
C SER A 131 13.51 12.10 1.34
N GLY A 132 12.21 12.10 1.01
CA GLY A 132 11.67 12.82 -0.14
C GLY A 132 10.57 12.09 -0.89
N GLU A 133 10.39 12.47 -2.16
CA GLU A 133 9.36 11.90 -3.03
C GLU A 133 9.85 10.61 -3.69
N ILE A 134 8.97 9.60 -3.78
CA ILE A 134 9.26 8.34 -4.47
C ILE A 134 9.63 8.58 -5.93
N GLY A 135 9.05 9.58 -6.59
CA GLY A 135 9.43 9.98 -7.94
C GLY A 135 10.90 10.41 -8.06
N SER A 136 11.46 11.02 -7.02
CA SER A 136 12.88 11.37 -7.00
C SER A 136 13.79 10.15 -6.83
N VAL A 137 13.34 9.12 -6.08
CA VAL A 137 14.03 7.83 -5.99
C VAL A 137 14.03 7.14 -7.36
N LEU A 138 12.87 7.06 -8.00
CA LEU A 138 12.71 6.43 -9.33
C LEU A 138 13.56 7.09 -10.42
N LEU A 139 13.80 8.39 -10.30
CA LEU A 139 14.65 9.16 -11.21
C LEU A 139 16.14 9.14 -10.82
N GLY A 140 16.53 8.41 -9.76
CA GLY A 140 17.91 8.36 -9.28
C GLY A 140 18.43 9.67 -8.68
N LYS A 141 17.54 10.62 -8.35
CA LYS A 141 17.92 11.93 -7.78
C LYS A 141 18.21 11.86 -6.29
N ILE A 142 17.58 10.93 -5.59
CA ILE A 142 17.86 10.59 -4.19
C ILE A 142 18.02 9.07 -4.07
N ALA A 143 18.83 8.63 -3.12
CA ALA A 143 19.05 7.21 -2.88
C ALA A 143 17.75 6.53 -2.40
N GLY A 144 17.59 5.24 -2.74
CA GLY A 144 16.55 4.38 -2.19
C GLY A 144 17.01 3.72 -0.89
N ARG A 145 16.89 2.40 -0.80
CA ARG A 145 17.56 1.60 0.25
C ARG A 145 19.07 1.59 0.00
N GLU A 146 19.85 1.82 1.05
CA GLU A 146 21.31 1.85 1.01
C GLU A 146 21.95 0.71 1.83
N ASN A 147 21.22 0.11 2.76
CA ASN A 147 21.66 -1.09 3.49
C ASN A 147 20.47 -1.97 3.96
N ASP A 148 20.79 -3.19 4.36
CA ASP A 148 19.81 -4.21 4.76
C ASP A 148 19.20 -3.97 6.15
N ASP A 149 19.75 -3.03 6.93
CA ASP A 149 19.23 -2.71 8.25
C ASP A 149 18.16 -1.60 8.21
N GLU A 150 18.07 -0.83 7.11
CA GLU A 150 17.18 0.32 7.03
C GLU A 150 15.71 -0.08 7.16
N ILE A 151 14.99 0.57 8.09
CA ILE A 151 13.53 0.51 8.10
C ILE A 151 13.04 1.65 7.22
N ILE A 152 12.30 1.31 6.17
CA ILE A 152 11.77 2.29 5.22
C ILE A 152 10.26 2.38 5.39
N VAL A 153 9.73 3.61 5.44
CA VAL A 153 8.29 3.87 5.35
C VAL A 153 7.99 4.55 4.03
N TYR A 154 6.99 4.04 3.31
CA TYR A 154 6.36 4.73 2.20
C TYR A 154 4.95 5.16 2.60
N GLU A 155 4.75 6.46 2.69
CA GLU A 155 3.46 7.10 2.97
C GLU A 155 2.75 7.40 1.65
N SER A 156 1.72 6.61 1.34
CA SER A 156 0.94 6.73 0.11
C SER A 156 -0.36 7.47 0.38
N ILE A 157 -0.46 8.71 -0.10
CA ILE A 157 -1.70 9.50 -0.03
C ILE A 157 -2.44 9.41 -1.37
N ASN A 158 -3.77 9.47 -1.37
CA ASN A 158 -4.52 9.47 -2.63
C ASN A 158 -4.16 10.70 -3.49
N MET A 159 -3.89 10.47 -4.77
CA MET A 159 -3.58 11.49 -5.78
C MET A 159 -4.41 11.25 -7.03
N GLY A 160 -5.25 12.23 -7.40
CA GLY A 160 -6.05 12.16 -8.62
C GLY A 160 -5.21 11.96 -9.90
N LEU A 161 -3.93 12.34 -9.87
CA LEU A 161 -3.00 12.05 -10.96
C LEU A 161 -2.77 10.54 -11.15
N LEU A 162 -2.66 9.77 -10.07
CA LEU A 162 -2.49 8.32 -10.14
C LEU A 162 -3.75 7.65 -10.71
N ASP A 163 -4.93 8.17 -10.35
CA ASP A 163 -6.21 7.71 -10.92
C ASP A 163 -6.28 8.00 -12.42
N LEU A 164 -5.89 9.21 -12.84
CA LEU A 164 -5.87 9.60 -14.26
C LEU A 164 -4.90 8.74 -15.08
N MET A 165 -3.70 8.47 -14.54
CA MET A 165 -2.72 7.63 -15.22
C MET A 165 -3.18 6.17 -15.32
N THR A 166 -3.84 5.66 -14.28
CA THR A 166 -4.46 4.31 -14.29
C THR A 166 -5.58 4.25 -15.32
N ALA A 167 -6.49 5.24 -15.33
CA ALA A 167 -7.58 5.33 -16.29
C ALA A 167 -7.06 5.41 -17.74
N ARG A 168 -5.98 6.19 -17.97
CA ARG A 168 -5.31 6.25 -19.27
C ARG A 168 -4.76 4.89 -19.69
N ALA A 169 -4.09 4.17 -18.80
CA ALA A 169 -3.55 2.84 -19.11
C ALA A 169 -4.66 1.85 -19.50
N VAL A 170 -5.75 1.81 -18.72
CA VAL A 170 -6.94 1.00 -19.02
C VAL A 170 -7.54 1.39 -20.37
N TYR A 171 -7.73 2.68 -20.63
CA TYR A 171 -8.29 3.18 -21.88
C TYR A 171 -7.43 2.80 -23.11
N VAL A 172 -6.11 2.97 -23.01
CA VAL A 172 -5.18 2.61 -24.09
C VAL A 172 -5.26 1.11 -24.38
N ARG A 173 -5.31 0.27 -23.33
CA ARG A 173 -5.44 -1.18 -23.48
C ARG A 173 -6.78 -1.57 -24.10
N ALA A 174 -7.87 -0.98 -23.63
CA ALA A 174 -9.22 -1.23 -24.14
C ALA A 174 -9.32 -0.90 -25.65
N LYS A 175 -8.72 0.22 -26.08
CA LYS A 175 -8.62 0.56 -27.51
C LYS A 175 -7.83 -0.47 -28.31
N GLN A 176 -6.68 -0.92 -27.80
CA GLN A 176 -5.86 -1.94 -28.49
C GLN A 176 -6.57 -3.29 -28.62
N GLU A 177 -7.39 -3.65 -27.65
CA GLU A 177 -8.16 -4.90 -27.65
C GLU A 177 -9.54 -4.77 -28.32
N GLY A 178 -9.94 -3.56 -28.73
CA GLY A 178 -11.26 -3.32 -29.33
C GLY A 178 -12.43 -3.52 -28.35
N VAL A 179 -12.18 -3.36 -27.05
CA VAL A 179 -13.17 -3.55 -25.97
C VAL A 179 -13.69 -2.19 -25.49
N GLY A 180 -15.01 -2.09 -25.28
CA GLY A 180 -15.69 -0.89 -24.79
C GLY A 180 -16.69 -0.31 -25.80
N ASP A 181 -17.54 0.60 -25.32
CA ASP A 181 -18.58 1.25 -26.11
C ASP A 181 -18.22 2.70 -26.43
N LYS A 182 -18.60 3.16 -27.62
CA LYS A 182 -18.60 4.59 -27.92
C LYS A 182 -19.88 5.19 -27.36
N TRP A 183 -19.70 6.18 -26.51
CA TRP A 183 -20.77 7.02 -26.00
C TRP A 183 -20.72 8.36 -26.73
N ASP A 184 -21.77 8.72 -27.46
CA ASP A 184 -21.89 10.06 -28.02
C ASP A 184 -22.55 11.03 -27.02
N ASP A 185 -22.37 12.34 -27.24
CA ASP A 185 -22.92 13.38 -26.35
C ASP A 185 -24.47 13.44 -26.36
N LEU A 186 -25.11 12.60 -27.19
CA LEU A 186 -26.56 12.44 -27.28
C LEU A 186 -27.07 11.21 -26.53
N GLY A 187 -26.18 10.44 -25.88
CA GLY A 187 -26.54 9.25 -25.11
C GLY A 187 -26.77 8.00 -25.96
N ASN A 188 -26.41 8.02 -27.25
CA ASN A 188 -26.40 6.80 -28.06
C ASN A 188 -25.12 6.02 -27.81
N THR A 189 -25.28 4.71 -27.67
CA THR A 189 -24.16 3.78 -27.62
C THR A 189 -24.03 3.10 -28.98
N SER A 190 -22.83 3.16 -29.56
CA SER A 190 -22.46 2.28 -30.68
C SER A 190 -21.34 1.37 -30.20
N ARG A 191 -21.51 0.06 -30.43
CA ARG A 191 -20.46 -0.91 -30.12
C ARG A 191 -19.26 -0.61 -31.02
N HIS A 192 -18.06 -0.71 -30.44
CA HIS A 192 -16.74 -0.61 -31.06
C HIS A 192 -16.06 0.77 -31.00
N LEU A 193 -15.04 0.85 -30.13
CA LEU A 193 -13.93 1.79 -30.25
C LEU A 193 -13.18 1.48 -31.56
N SER A 194 -13.20 2.42 -32.50
CA SER A 194 -12.36 2.37 -33.72
C SER A 194 -11.05 3.11 -33.46
#